data_AF-A0A4U5NE56-F1
#
_entry.id   AF-A0A4U5NE56-F1
#
_cell.length_a   1.000
_cell.length_b   1.000
_cell.length_c   1.000
_cell.angle_alpha   90.00
_cell.angle_beta   90.00
_cell.angle_gamma   90.00
#
_symmetry.space_group_name_H-M   'P 1'
#
loop_
_entity.id
_entity.type
_entity.pdbx_description
1 polymer ?
#
loop_
_entity_poly.entity_id
_entity_poly.type
_entity_poly.pdbx_seq_one_letter_code
_entity_poly.pdbx_strand_id
1 'polypeptide(L)'
;MRAAASKLAIRIDQNQVSFMDLTGVLNANLSADSDLFDAFLKKLELELKNEANNLVIIDDLNTFEAFDNQTWKVRVSRMLLSLKSKMNEESLIVAASFEESLPLRSDFSISLSPVGTGFSKDITEEVVIANCKSIRKSPPTTYHACVRDRSVKLFVPGTVRPLL
;
A
#
# COMPACT_ATOMS: atom_id res chain seq x y z
N MET A 1 -4.57 4.53 10.26
CA MET A 1 -3.97 5.70 9.58
C MET A 1 -4.18 7.08 10.24
N ARG A 2 -5.40 7.53 10.62
CA ARG A 2 -5.61 8.92 11.14
C ARG A 2 -4.67 9.35 12.28
N ALA A 3 -4.47 8.48 13.27
CA ALA A 3 -3.57 8.76 14.41
C ALA A 3 -2.08 8.75 14.04
N ALA A 4 -1.69 8.11 12.94
CA ALA A 4 -0.33 8.13 12.42
C ALA A 4 -0.08 9.38 11.59
N ALA A 5 -1.02 9.76 10.72
CA ALA A 5 -0.99 11.00 9.95
C ALA A 5 -0.91 12.24 10.87
N SER A 6 -1.66 12.25 11.98
CA SER A 6 -1.60 13.34 12.97
C SER A 6 -0.28 13.43 13.75
N LYS A 7 0.51 12.35 13.77
CA LYS A 7 1.82 12.29 14.45
C LYS A 7 2.98 12.64 13.51
N LEU A 8 2.78 12.51 12.20
CA LEU A 8 3.72 12.98 11.21
C LEU A 8 3.63 14.51 11.17
N ALA A 9 4.75 15.22 11.18
CA ALA A 9 4.80 16.68 11.05
C ALA A 9 4.39 17.18 9.64
N ILE A 10 3.76 16.33 8.84
CA ILE A 10 3.19 16.67 7.55
C ILE A 10 1.84 17.30 7.84
N ARG A 11 1.77 18.63 7.73
CA ARG A 11 0.49 19.35 7.73
C ARG A 11 -0.22 19.07 6.41
N ILE A 12 -0.90 17.93 6.32
CA ILE A 12 -1.81 17.70 5.21
C ILE A 12 -3.11 18.42 5.53
N ASP A 13 -3.58 19.25 4.60
CA ASP A 13 -4.91 19.87 4.72
C ASP A 13 -5.95 18.75 4.86
N GLN A 14 -6.78 18.83 5.90
CA GLN A 14 -7.80 17.81 6.16
C GLN A 14 -8.83 17.73 5.02
N ASN A 15 -8.98 18.80 4.23
CA ASN A 15 -9.84 18.80 3.06
C ASN A 15 -9.24 18.04 1.86
N GLN A 16 -7.94 17.72 1.91
CA GLN A 16 -7.19 17.02 0.86
C GLN A 16 -7.00 15.53 1.16
N VAL A 17 -7.47 15.04 2.31
CA VAL A 17 -7.35 13.62 2.69
C VAL A 17 -8.71 13.05 3.06
N SER A 18 -9.15 12.04 2.31
CA SER A 18 -10.28 11.21 2.70
C SER A 18 -9.76 9.89 3.29
N PHE A 19 -10.41 9.44 4.36
CA PHE A 19 -10.15 8.13 4.95
C PHE A 19 -11.39 7.26 4.78
N MET A 20 -11.25 6.21 3.99
CA MET A 20 -12.27 5.18 3.84
C MET A 20 -11.96 4.01 4.75
N ASP A 21 -12.92 3.68 5.62
CA ASP A 21 -12.88 2.47 6.44
C ASP A 21 -13.69 1.36 5.78
N LEU A 22 -13.09 0.18 5.62
CA LEU A 22 -13.74 -1.01 5.06
C LEU A 22 -14.94 -1.42 5.91
N THR A 23 -14.86 -1.31 7.25
CA THR A 23 -16.01 -1.58 8.13
C THR A 23 -17.20 -0.67 7.82
N GLY A 24 -16.94 0.60 7.51
CA GLY A 24 -17.97 1.54 7.07
C GLY A 24 -18.53 1.25 5.67
N VAL A 25 -17.79 0.54 4.81
CA VAL A 25 -18.31 0.03 3.53
C VAL A 25 -19.21 -1.17 3.77
N LEU A 26 -18.77 -2.10 4.62
CA LEU A 26 -19.52 -3.31 4.97
C LEU A 26 -20.86 -2.98 5.61
N ASN A 27 -20.88 -2.09 6.61
CA ASN A 27 -22.10 -1.73 7.32
C ASN A 27 -23.17 -1.07 6.44
N ALA A 28 -22.76 -0.38 5.37
CA ALA A 28 -23.68 0.24 4.42
C ALA A 28 -24.28 -0.78 3.42
N ASN A 29 -23.65 -1.95 3.26
CA ASN A 29 -24.02 -2.95 2.26
C ASN A 29 -24.55 -4.26 2.85
N LEU A 30 -24.53 -4.45 4.18
CA LEU A 30 -25.15 -5.60 4.85
C LEU A 30 -26.67 -5.72 4.60
N SER A 31 -27.32 -4.66 4.12
CA SER A 31 -28.74 -4.66 3.75
C SER A 31 -29.01 -4.93 2.26
N ALA A 32 -27.97 -5.11 1.43
CA ALA A 32 -28.11 -5.24 -0.03
C ALA A 32 -27.38 -6.49 -0.56
N ASP A 33 -28.01 -7.21 -1.49
CA ASP A 33 -27.45 -8.34 -2.28
C ASP A 33 -26.21 -7.95 -3.15
N SER A 34 -25.59 -6.80 -2.91
CA SER A 34 -24.49 -6.28 -3.71
C SER A 34 -23.16 -6.91 -3.33
N ASP A 35 -22.39 -7.29 -4.35
CA ASP A 35 -21.00 -7.72 -4.22
C ASP A 35 -20.15 -6.69 -3.47
N LEU A 36 -19.47 -7.10 -2.40
CA LEU A 36 -18.61 -6.24 -1.57
C LEU A 36 -17.60 -5.45 -2.41
N PHE A 37 -17.00 -6.11 -3.41
CA PHE A 37 -15.97 -5.50 -4.25
C PHE A 37 -16.54 -4.38 -5.12
N ASP A 38 -17.73 -4.59 -5.69
CA ASP A 38 -18.43 -3.57 -6.47
C ASP A 38 -18.88 -2.41 -5.60
N ALA A 39 -19.34 -2.70 -4.39
CA ALA A 39 -19.78 -1.67 -3.45
C ALA A 39 -18.60 -0.82 -2.96
N PHE A 40 -17.45 -1.45 -2.69
CA PHE A 40 -16.19 -0.76 -2.38
C PHE A 40 -15.74 0.13 -3.55
N LEU A 41 -15.73 -0.40 -4.78
CA LEU A 41 -15.41 0.37 -5.97
C LEU A 41 -16.31 1.60 -6.15
N LYS A 42 -17.63 1.42 -6.07
CA LYS A 42 -18.59 2.52 -6.20
C LYS A 42 -18.36 3.61 -5.16
N LYS A 43 -18.10 3.22 -3.92
CA LYS A 43 -17.82 4.19 -2.85
C LYS A 43 -16.51 4.93 -3.11
N LEU A 44 -15.47 4.22 -3.56
CA LEU A 44 -14.19 4.83 -3.91
C LEU A 44 -14.34 5.81 -5.07
N GLU A 45 -15.08 5.44 -6.11
CA GLU A 45 -15.39 6.33 -7.25
C GLU A 45 -16.12 7.60 -6.83
N LEU A 46 -17.06 7.50 -5.87
CA LEU A 46 -17.75 8.65 -5.32
C LEU A 46 -16.80 9.60 -4.57
N GLU A 47 -15.87 9.06 -3.79
CA GLU A 47 -14.88 9.85 -3.04
C GLU A 47 -13.84 10.52 -3.95
N LEU A 48 -13.48 9.86 -5.06
CA LEU A 48 -12.51 10.40 -6.02
C LEU A 48 -13.05 11.62 -6.80
N LYS A 49 -14.38 11.85 -6.81
CA LYS A 49 -15.03 13.02 -7.45
C LYS A 49 -14.60 13.27 -8.91
N ASN A 50 -14.10 12.25 -9.61
CA ASN A 50 -13.47 12.35 -10.93
C ASN A 50 -12.28 13.32 -11.03
N GLU A 51 -11.57 13.59 -9.94
CA GLU A 51 -10.35 14.38 -9.98
C GLU A 51 -9.16 13.51 -10.43
N ALA A 52 -8.42 13.96 -11.45
CA ALA A 52 -7.34 13.19 -12.04
C ALA A 52 -6.09 13.09 -11.14
N ASN A 53 -5.97 13.94 -10.13
CA ASN A 53 -4.75 14.07 -9.30
C ASN A 53 -4.86 13.39 -7.93
N ASN A 54 -5.78 12.43 -7.80
CA ASN A 54 -5.93 11.67 -6.57
C ASN A 54 -4.84 10.60 -6.41
N LEU A 55 -4.29 10.48 -5.19
CA LEU A 55 -3.49 9.33 -4.77
C LEU A 55 -4.36 8.41 -3.92
N VAL A 56 -4.55 7.17 -4.38
CA VAL A 56 -5.25 6.13 -3.63
C VAL A 56 -4.22 5.24 -2.96
N ILE A 57 -4.35 5.08 -1.65
CA ILE A 57 -3.57 4.17 -0.84
C ILE A 57 -4.51 3.13 -0.26
N ILE A 58 -4.29 1.86 -0.63
CA ILE A 58 -4.99 0.73 -0.03
C ILE A 58 -4.05 0.07 0.97
N ASP A 59 -4.37 0.22 2.25
CA ASP A 59 -3.62 -0.36 3.37
C ASP A 59 -4.14 -1.77 3.64
N ASP A 60 -3.30 -2.76 3.35
CA ASP A 60 -3.53 -4.20 3.50
C ASP A 60 -4.72 -4.81 2.70
N LEU A 61 -4.42 -5.25 1.47
CA LEU A 61 -5.37 -6.01 0.65
C LEU A 61 -5.75 -7.38 1.23
N ASN A 62 -4.96 -7.92 2.15
CA ASN A 62 -5.22 -9.25 2.71
C ASN A 62 -6.55 -9.29 3.47
N THR A 63 -7.03 -8.12 3.92
CA THR A 63 -8.34 -7.97 4.54
C THR A 63 -9.49 -8.51 3.67
N PHE A 64 -9.35 -8.51 2.34
CA PHE A 64 -10.36 -9.05 1.42
C PHE A 64 -10.44 -10.58 1.40
N GLU A 65 -9.37 -11.27 1.81
CA GLU A 65 -9.36 -12.73 1.89
C GLU A 65 -10.43 -13.25 2.85
N ALA A 66 -10.60 -12.57 3.98
CA ALA A 66 -11.59 -12.93 5.00
C ALA A 66 -13.04 -12.92 4.49
N PHE A 67 -13.32 -12.26 3.37
CA PHE A 67 -14.65 -12.16 2.77
C PHE A 67 -14.88 -13.15 1.62
N ASP A 68 -13.82 -13.68 1.00
CA ASP A 68 -13.89 -14.61 -0.14
C ASP A 68 -12.63 -15.46 -0.26
N ASN A 69 -12.55 -16.56 0.49
CA ASN A 69 -11.35 -17.40 0.56
C ASN A 69 -10.89 -18.01 -0.77
N GLN A 70 -11.73 -18.08 -1.81
CA GLN A 70 -11.37 -18.77 -3.06
C GLN A 70 -11.13 -17.82 -4.23
N THR A 71 -11.90 -16.72 -4.34
CA THR A 71 -11.82 -15.84 -5.51
C THR A 71 -11.37 -14.42 -5.22
N TRP A 72 -11.04 -14.09 -3.96
CA TRP A 72 -10.64 -12.73 -3.58
C TRP A 72 -9.48 -12.20 -4.45
N LYS A 73 -8.44 -13.02 -4.72
CA LYS A 73 -7.30 -12.60 -5.56
C LYS A 73 -7.76 -12.12 -6.93
N VAL A 74 -8.66 -12.87 -7.58
CA VAL A 74 -9.19 -12.52 -8.90
C VAL A 74 -10.06 -11.27 -8.82
N ARG A 75 -10.91 -11.15 -7.80
CA ARG A 75 -11.79 -9.99 -7.61
C ARG A 75 -11.01 -8.72 -7.30
N VAL A 76 -10.03 -8.78 -6.41
CA VAL A 76 -9.07 -7.70 -6.13
C VAL A 76 -8.32 -7.32 -7.39
N SER A 77 -7.86 -8.28 -8.20
CA SER A 77 -7.19 -7.97 -9.47
C SER A 77 -8.07 -7.14 -10.40
N ARG A 78 -9.33 -7.57 -10.58
CA ARG A 78 -10.30 -6.85 -11.42
C ARG A 78 -10.59 -5.46 -10.88
N MET A 79 -10.76 -5.35 -9.56
CA MET A 79 -10.95 -4.09 -8.86
C MET A 79 -9.78 -3.13 -9.12
N LEU A 80 -8.55 -3.57 -8.90
CA LEU A 80 -7.36 -2.75 -9.09
C LEU A 80 -7.13 -2.36 -10.56
N LEU A 81 -7.43 -3.26 -11.52
CA LEU A 81 -7.37 -2.95 -12.95
C LEU A 81 -8.42 -1.91 -13.35
N SER A 82 -9.62 -2.00 -12.80
CA SER A 82 -10.69 -1.02 -13.01
C SER A 82 -10.31 0.36 -12.45
N LEU A 83 -9.65 0.40 -11.29
CA LEU A 83 -9.14 1.65 -10.73
C LEU A 83 -7.99 2.22 -11.58
N LYS A 84 -7.00 1.39 -11.90
CA LYS A 84 -5.83 1.81 -12.70
C LYS A 84 -6.23 2.38 -14.06
N SER A 85 -7.28 1.87 -14.70
CA SER A 85 -7.74 2.39 -16.00
C SER A 85 -8.40 3.78 -15.93
N LYS A 86 -8.81 4.21 -14.74
CA LYS A 86 -9.49 5.50 -14.49
C LYS A 86 -8.59 6.56 -13.86
N MET A 87 -7.36 6.20 -13.49
CA MET A 87 -6.45 7.07 -12.76
C MET A 87 -5.17 7.33 -13.56
N ASN A 88 -4.46 8.41 -13.21
CA ASN A 88 -3.17 8.76 -13.82
C ASN A 88 -2.09 7.72 -13.45
N GLU A 89 -0.95 7.76 -14.16
CA GLU A 89 0.22 7.01 -13.71
C GLU A 89 0.63 7.45 -12.30
N GLU A 90 1.21 6.55 -11.49
CA GLU A 90 1.71 6.84 -10.14
C GLU A 90 0.65 7.19 -9.07
N SER A 91 -0.63 6.98 -9.36
CA SER A 91 -1.76 7.38 -8.51
C SER A 91 -2.30 6.28 -7.58
N LEU A 92 -1.74 5.07 -7.63
CA LEU A 92 -2.23 3.91 -6.87
C LEU A 92 -1.09 3.23 -6.12
N ILE A 93 -1.17 3.24 -4.79
CA ILE A 93 -0.29 2.51 -3.89
C ILE A 93 -1.10 1.42 -3.19
N VAL A 94 -0.53 0.23 -3.18
CA VAL A 94 -1.17 -0.96 -2.63
C VAL A 94 -0.19 -1.63 -1.70
N ALA A 95 -0.61 -1.81 -0.44
CA ALA A 95 0.10 -2.61 0.54
C ALA A 95 -0.56 -3.98 0.69
N ALA A 96 0.25 -5.02 0.81
CA ALA A 96 -0.19 -6.38 1.10
C ALA A 96 0.90 -7.09 1.89
N SER A 97 0.49 -8.02 2.76
CA SER A 97 1.39 -8.72 3.67
C SER A 97 1.79 -10.12 3.16
N PHE A 98 1.51 -10.45 1.90
CA PHE A 98 1.79 -11.78 1.33
C PHE A 98 3.25 -11.93 0.86
N GLU A 99 3.79 -13.15 0.97
CA GLU A 99 5.00 -13.58 0.27
C GLU A 99 4.78 -13.69 -1.26
N GLU A 100 3.52 -13.81 -1.69
CA GLU A 100 3.15 -13.95 -3.08
C GLU A 100 2.98 -12.60 -3.77
N SER A 101 3.39 -12.55 -5.05
CA SER A 101 3.24 -11.36 -5.88
C SER A 101 1.77 -10.92 -5.94
N LEU A 102 1.54 -9.62 -5.72
CA LEU A 102 0.26 -9.00 -6.04
C LEU A 102 -0.18 -9.40 -7.45
N PRO A 103 -1.46 -9.67 -7.68
CA PRO A 103 -1.93 -10.15 -8.97
C PRO A 103 -2.02 -9.04 -10.04
N LEU A 104 -1.49 -7.85 -9.73
CA LEU A 104 -1.41 -6.70 -10.62
C LEU A 104 0.05 -6.44 -10.99
N ARG A 105 0.32 -6.18 -12.27
CA ARG A 105 1.62 -5.63 -12.70
C ARG A 105 1.77 -4.21 -12.15
N SER A 106 2.62 -4.09 -11.12
CA SER A 106 3.03 -2.81 -10.57
C SER A 106 4.12 -2.17 -11.44
N ASP A 107 4.30 -0.87 -11.27
CA ASP A 107 5.34 -0.10 -11.97
C ASP A 107 6.68 -0.26 -11.26
N PHE A 108 6.63 -0.32 -9.93
CA PHE A 108 7.70 -0.73 -9.03
C PHE A 108 7.11 -1.58 -7.90
N SER A 109 7.95 -2.30 -7.16
CA SER A 109 7.59 -2.98 -5.92
C SER A 109 8.54 -2.58 -4.81
N ILE A 110 8.00 -2.40 -3.60
CA ILE A 110 8.77 -2.20 -2.38
C ILE A 110 8.45 -3.37 -1.47
N SER A 111 9.44 -4.18 -1.13
CA SER A 111 9.29 -5.26 -0.14
C SER A 111 10.02 -4.90 1.14
N LEU A 112 9.35 -5.15 2.26
CA LEU A 112 9.88 -4.97 3.61
C LEU A 112 10.03 -6.35 4.24
N SER A 113 11.25 -6.69 4.66
CA SER A 113 11.56 -7.97 5.30
C SER A 113 12.19 -7.72 6.66
N PRO A 114 11.72 -8.34 7.75
CA PRO A 114 12.37 -8.20 9.04
C PRO A 114 13.78 -8.79 8.99
N VAL A 115 14.75 -8.04 9.50
CA VAL A 115 16.12 -8.55 9.63
C VAL A 115 16.21 -9.20 11.01
N GLY A 116 16.36 -10.53 11.04
CA GLY A 116 16.30 -11.31 12.28
C GLY A 116 17.27 -10.85 13.38
N THR A 117 17.12 -11.41 14.58
CA THR A 117 17.81 -11.01 15.82
C THR A 117 19.35 -11.12 15.82
N GLY A 118 19.94 -11.67 14.75
CA GLY A 118 21.39 -11.81 14.58
C GLY A 118 22.10 -10.57 14.02
N PHE A 119 21.36 -9.61 13.46
CA PHE A 119 21.94 -8.33 13.04
C PHE A 119 21.96 -7.33 14.20
N SER A 120 22.94 -6.41 14.18
CA SER A 120 23.09 -5.33 15.17
C SER A 120 21.74 -4.73 15.57
N LYS A 121 21.54 -4.42 16.87
CA LYS A 121 20.32 -3.86 17.52
C LYS A 121 19.61 -2.69 16.80
N ASP A 122 20.22 -2.15 15.76
CA ASP A 122 19.81 -0.92 15.08
C ASP A 122 19.23 -1.13 13.67
N ILE A 123 19.26 -2.35 13.12
CA ILE A 123 18.56 -2.67 11.86
C ILE A 123 17.27 -3.41 12.21
N THR A 124 16.14 -2.85 11.79
CA THR A 124 14.82 -3.46 12.01
C THR A 124 14.39 -4.25 10.77
N GLU A 125 14.59 -3.68 9.59
CA GLU A 125 14.04 -4.20 8.33
C GLU A 125 15.02 -4.02 7.17
N GLU A 126 14.90 -4.88 6.17
CA GLU A 126 15.47 -4.73 4.84
C GLU A 126 14.38 -4.24 3.90
N VAL A 127 14.69 -3.21 3.12
CA VAL A 127 13.79 -2.59 2.15
C VAL A 127 14.37 -2.81 0.76
N VAL A 128 13.66 -3.54 -0.09
CA VAL A 128 14.08 -3.81 -1.46
C VAL A 128 13.13 -3.13 -2.43
N ILE A 129 13.68 -2.28 -3.30
CA ILE A 129 12.93 -1.55 -4.32
C ILE A 129 13.30 -2.13 -5.69
N ALA A 130 12.30 -2.62 -6.42
CA ALA A 130 12.47 -3.17 -7.75
C ALA A 130 11.64 -2.39 -8.78
N ASN A 131 12.24 -2.04 -9.93
CA ASN A 131 11.51 -1.46 -11.06
C ASN A 131 10.94 -2.59 -11.93
N CYS A 132 9.62 -2.63 -12.06
CA CYS A 132 8.89 -3.71 -12.73
C CYS A 132 8.55 -3.37 -14.20
N LYS A 133 8.58 -2.09 -14.59
CA LYS A 133 8.24 -1.60 -15.94
C LYS A 133 9.38 -1.73 -16.96
N SER A 134 10.64 -1.79 -16.53
CA SER A 134 11.77 -1.67 -17.46
C SER A 134 12.03 -2.93 -18.31
N ILE A 135 12.13 -2.75 -19.63
CA ILE A 135 12.58 -3.79 -20.59
C ILE A 135 14.01 -4.26 -20.26
N ARG A 136 14.83 -3.38 -19.68
CA ARG A 136 16.12 -3.71 -19.07
C ARG A 136 15.97 -3.66 -17.56
N LYS A 137 15.64 -4.81 -16.95
CA LYS A 137 15.55 -4.98 -15.49
C LYS A 137 16.80 -4.39 -14.84
N SER A 138 16.69 -3.18 -14.29
CA SER A 138 17.69 -2.66 -13.38
C SER A 138 17.75 -3.59 -12.17
N PRO A 139 18.94 -3.88 -11.61
CA PRO A 139 19.01 -4.66 -10.39
C PRO A 139 18.19 -3.97 -9.29
N PRO A 140 17.50 -4.74 -8.44
CA PRO A 140 16.78 -4.17 -7.31
C PRO A 140 17.75 -3.41 -6.41
N THR A 141 17.27 -2.31 -5.82
CA THR A 141 18.05 -1.51 -4.87
C THR A 141 17.66 -1.91 -3.45
N THR A 142 18.63 -2.31 -2.65
CA THR A 142 18.44 -2.73 -1.26
C THR A 142 18.88 -1.64 -0.29
N TYR A 143 18.06 -1.39 0.72
CA TYR A 143 18.33 -0.53 1.87
C TYR A 143 18.12 -1.31 3.17
N HIS A 144 18.84 -0.92 4.22
CA HIS A 144 18.46 -1.27 5.59
C HIS A 144 17.64 -0.13 6.19
N ALA A 145 16.63 -0.47 6.98
CA ALA A 145 15.80 0.46 7.71
C ALA A 145 15.99 0.29 9.23
N CYS A 146 16.14 1.42 9.91
CA CYS A 146 16.00 1.53 11.36
C CYS A 146 14.65 2.18 11.64
N VAL A 147 13.69 1.40 12.11
CA VAL A 147 12.35 1.87 12.47
C VAL A 147 12.34 2.21 13.96
N ARG A 148 12.00 3.46 14.27
CA ARG A 148 11.81 3.96 15.64
C ARG A 148 10.39 4.53 15.76
N ASP A 149 9.99 4.89 16.97
CA ASP A 149 8.64 5.36 17.30
C ASP A 149 8.06 6.44 16.37
N ARG A 150 8.90 7.33 15.82
CA ARG A 150 8.48 8.47 14.99
C ARG A 150 9.36 8.73 13.78
N SER A 151 10.29 7.84 13.47
CA SER A 151 11.24 8.05 12.37
C SER A 151 11.66 6.72 11.78
N VAL A 152 11.80 6.71 10.46
CA VAL A 152 12.42 5.63 9.71
C VAL A 152 13.67 6.20 9.05
N LYS A 153 14.83 5.59 9.29
CA LYS A 153 16.09 5.94 8.60
C LYS A 153 16.45 4.81 7.64
N LEU A 154 16.66 5.16 6.37
CA LEU A 154 17.13 4.23 5.33
C LEU A 154 18.62 4.45 5.07
N PHE A 155 19.39 3.38 4.88
CA PHE A 155 20.80 3.44 4.54
C PHE A 155 21.23 2.28 3.64
N VAL A 156 22.25 2.51 2.82
CA VAL A 156 22.76 1.49 1.90
C VAL A 156 23.54 0.43 2.70
N PRO A 157 23.31 -0.87 2.47
CA PRO A 157 24.08 -1.93 3.13
C PRO A 157 25.59 -1.73 2.95
N GLY A 158 26.37 -1.93 4.01
CA GLY A 158 27.83 -1.78 3.99
C GLY A 158 28.35 -0.33 4.06
N THR A 159 27.48 0.69 4.09
CA THR A 159 27.88 2.08 4.32
C THR A 159 28.00 2.41 5.82
N VAL A 160 28.75 3.47 6.13
CA VAL A 160 28.94 3.95 7.50
C VAL A 160 27.57 4.28 8.10
N ARG A 161 27.30 3.73 9.28
CA ARG A 161 26.04 3.96 10.01
C ARG A 161 25.83 5.47 10.19
N PRO A 162 24.60 5.99 9.99
CA PRO A 162 24.33 7.37 10.37
C PRO A 162 24.63 7.54 11.86
N LEU A 163 25.50 8.50 12.20
CA LEU A 163 25.74 8.89 13.59
C LEU A 163 24.40 9.32 14.19
N LEU A 164 24.11 8.78 15.37
CA LEU A 164 22.87 9.01 16.10
C LEU A 164 22.72 10.47 16.51
#